data_AF-A0A4S4KW06-F1
#
_entry.id   AF-A0A4S4KW06-F1
#
_cell.length_a   1.000
_cell.length_b   1.000
_cell.length_c   1.000
_cell.angle_alpha   90.00
_cell.angle_beta   90.00
_cell.angle_gamma   90.00
#
_symmetry.space_group_name_H-M   'P 1'
#
loop_
_entity.id
_entity.type
_entity.pdbx_description
1 polymer ?
#
loop_
_entity_poly.entity_id
_entity_poly.type
_entity_poly.pdbx_seq_one_letter_code
_entity_poly.pdbx_strand_id
1 'polypeptide(L)'
;MDRADGSSRRFELVNSRDAAELEVYVLDAKVYFKMIALKAAPRVPETCSPIAEDTHAIIRAAEHYLWHLRRTPPRSVLRTKICIELHRLKQNTQGDDWLSPTMIPDPDFRKTLRDGEEVDILVDERDKYGVRLLNESDIPLY
;
A
#
# COMPACT_ATOMS: atom_id res chain seq x y z
N MET A 1 -1.78 -18.25 -27.51
CA MET A 1 -1.79 -16.92 -26.87
C MET A 1 -0.54 -16.88 -26.00
N ASP A 2 0.52 -16.27 -26.52
CA ASP A 2 1.86 -16.35 -25.94
C ASP A 2 1.91 -15.68 -24.57
N ARG A 3 2.31 -16.47 -23.57
CA ARG A 3 2.77 -15.95 -22.28
C ARG A 3 4.05 -15.18 -22.55
N ALA A 4 3.98 -13.86 -22.50
CA ALA A 4 5.17 -13.02 -22.50
C ALA A 4 6.08 -13.47 -21.35
N ASP A 5 7.24 -13.93 -21.78
CA ASP A 5 8.37 -14.47 -21.05
C ASP A 5 8.84 -13.54 -19.92
N GLY A 6 9.56 -14.12 -18.95
CA GLY A 6 9.97 -13.52 -17.69
C GLY A 6 10.74 -12.21 -17.84
N SER A 7 10.02 -11.09 -17.86
CA SER A 7 10.59 -9.76 -17.64
C SER A 7 11.24 -9.75 -16.26
N SER A 8 12.55 -10.02 -16.20
CA SER A 8 13.37 -9.79 -15.02
C SER A 8 13.16 -8.34 -14.59
N ARG A 9 12.47 -8.16 -13.45
CA ARG A 9 12.29 -6.85 -12.85
C ARG A 9 13.65 -6.48 -12.26
N ARG A 10 14.26 -5.41 -12.77
CA ARG A 10 15.61 -4.98 -12.38
C ARG A 10 15.59 -3.51 -12.01
N PHE A 11 16.37 -3.17 -10.99
CA PHE A 11 16.76 -1.80 -10.73
C PHE A 11 17.98 -1.48 -11.57
N GLU A 12 17.93 -0.33 -12.22
CA GLU A 12 19.05 0.24 -12.94
C GLU A 12 19.42 1.54 -12.23
N LEU A 13 20.72 1.71 -11.97
CA LEU A 13 21.25 2.97 -11.50
C LEU A 13 21.19 3.97 -12.65
N VAL A 14 20.60 5.12 -12.39
CA VAL A 14 20.49 6.21 -13.37
C VAL A 14 21.40 7.36 -12.98
N ASN A 15 21.99 8.02 -13.97
CA ASN A 15 22.97 9.09 -13.76
C ASN A 15 22.35 10.45 -13.47
N SER A 16 21.02 10.57 -13.46
CA SER A 16 20.29 11.80 -13.15
C SER A 16 19.11 11.51 -12.24
N ARG A 17 18.89 12.40 -11.27
CA ARG A 17 17.73 12.36 -10.37
C ARG A 17 16.41 12.49 -11.12
N ASP A 18 16.39 13.23 -12.23
CA ASP A 18 15.18 13.44 -13.02
C ASP A 18 14.71 12.18 -13.76
N ALA A 19 15.61 11.21 -13.94
CA ALA A 19 15.32 9.91 -14.52
C ALA A 19 15.07 8.83 -13.46
N ALA A 20 15.22 9.15 -12.17
CA ALA A 20 15.05 8.21 -11.07
C ALA A 20 13.58 8.18 -10.61
N GLU A 21 13.08 6.99 -10.30
CA GLU A 21 11.77 6.81 -9.66
C GLU A 21 11.89 6.58 -8.16
N LEU A 22 13.05 6.10 -7.71
CA LEU A 22 13.42 5.85 -6.33
C LEU A 22 14.85 6.36 -6.09
N GLU A 23 15.03 7.18 -5.07
CA GLU A 23 16.32 7.63 -4.57
C GLU A 23 16.63 6.88 -3.28
N VAL A 24 17.84 6.34 -3.19
CA VAL A 24 18.34 5.62 -2.01
C VAL A 24 19.67 6.24 -1.60
N TYR A 25 19.78 6.65 -0.34
CA TYR A 25 21.01 7.22 0.20
C TYR A 25 21.21 6.81 1.66
N VAL A 26 22.44 6.88 2.14
CA VAL A 26 22.79 6.54 3.53
C VAL A 26 23.13 7.82 4.27
N LEU A 27 22.51 8.03 5.43
CA LEU A 27 22.79 9.15 6.33
C LEU A 27 22.65 8.66 7.77
N ASP A 28 23.57 9.05 8.66
CA ASP A 28 23.52 8.75 10.11
C ASP A 28 23.21 7.28 10.45
N ALA A 29 23.90 6.35 9.78
CA ALA A 29 23.72 4.91 9.94
C ALA A 29 22.28 4.44 9.68
N LYS A 30 21.55 5.11 8.79
CA LYS A 30 20.24 4.70 8.25
C LYS A 30 20.26 4.77 6.73
N VAL A 31 19.45 3.92 6.11
CA VAL A 31 19.18 3.99 4.68
C VAL A 31 17.89 4.77 4.51
N TYR A 32 17.89 5.76 3.63
CA TYR A 32 16.77 6.61 3.29
C TYR A 32 16.22 6.23 1.92
N PHE A 33 14.91 6.25 1.78
CA PHE A 33 14.20 5.94 0.55
C PHE A 33 13.26 7.10 0.20
N LYS A 34 13.38 7.61 -1.01
CA LYS A 34 12.49 8.66 -1.52
C LYS A 34 11.93 8.28 -2.87
N MET A 35 10.61 8.10 -2.94
CA MET A 35 9.90 7.90 -4.20
C MET A 35 9.81 9.22 -4.95
N ILE A 36 10.52 9.33 -6.08
CA ILE A 36 10.54 10.55 -6.91
C ILE A 36 9.32 10.59 -7.84
N ALA A 37 8.86 9.43 -8.31
CA ALA A 37 7.75 9.33 -9.25
C ALA A 37 6.37 9.71 -8.67
N LEU A 38 6.28 9.96 -7.36
CA LEU A 38 5.02 10.25 -6.67
C LEU A 38 4.96 11.71 -6.23
N LYS A 39 3.88 12.40 -6.61
CA LYS A 39 3.51 13.70 -6.04
C LYS A 39 2.80 13.59 -4.68
N ALA A 40 2.43 12.37 -4.27
CA ALA A 40 1.75 12.06 -3.01
C ALA A 40 2.72 11.40 -2.02
N ALA A 41 2.33 11.34 -0.74
CA ALA A 41 3.16 10.88 0.37
C ALA A 41 3.84 9.51 0.14
N PRO A 42 5.03 9.29 0.74
CA PRO A 42 5.81 8.08 0.51
C PRO A 42 5.05 6.82 0.94
N ARG A 43 4.82 5.90 -0.01
CA ARG A 43 4.16 4.60 0.21
C ARG A 43 5.12 3.47 0.61
N VAL A 44 6.37 3.82 0.88
CA VAL A 44 7.43 2.97 1.43
C VAL A 44 8.00 3.67 2.66
N PRO A 45 8.50 2.93 3.66
CA PRO A 45 9.16 3.53 4.81
C PRO A 45 10.25 4.50 4.36
N GLU A 46 10.27 5.70 4.94
CA GLU A 46 11.26 6.72 4.59
C GLU A 46 12.68 6.28 4.97
N THR A 47 12.82 5.45 6.01
CA THR A 47 14.12 4.92 6.43
C THR A 47 14.07 3.48 6.94
N CYS A 48 15.22 2.82 6.93
CA CYS A 48 15.45 1.58 7.67
C CYS A 48 16.87 1.49 8.23
N SER A 49 17.10 0.48 9.06
CA SER A 49 18.45 0.07 9.47
C SER A 49 19.29 -0.30 8.24
N PRO A 50 20.61 -0.07 8.25
CA PRO A 50 21.51 -0.35 7.13
C PRO A 50 21.87 -1.85 7.08
N ILE A 51 20.85 -2.68 7.25
CA ILE A 51 20.91 -4.13 7.16
C ILE A 51 20.46 -4.49 5.75
N ALA A 52 21.21 -5.38 5.10
CA ALA A 52 20.96 -5.74 3.70
C ALA A 52 19.55 -6.31 3.50
N GLU A 53 19.05 -7.10 4.45
CA GLU A 53 17.72 -7.71 4.41
C GLU A 53 16.59 -6.65 4.44
N ASP A 54 16.65 -5.72 5.40
CA ASP A 54 15.68 -4.62 5.53
C ASP A 54 15.69 -3.73 4.30
N THR A 55 16.89 -3.37 3.83
CA THR A 55 17.08 -2.53 2.65
C THR A 55 16.53 -3.22 1.40
N HIS A 56 16.83 -4.51 1.23
CA HIS A 56 16.33 -5.30 0.11
C HIS A 56 14.81 -5.45 0.15
N ALA A 57 14.20 -5.65 1.32
CA ALA A 57 12.75 -5.74 1.46
C ALA A 57 12.06 -4.46 0.99
N ILE A 58 12.57 -3.28 1.37
CA ILE A 58 12.01 -1.99 0.94
C ILE A 58 12.20 -1.77 -0.56
N ILE A 59 13.39 -2.07 -1.09
CA ILE A 59 13.67 -1.99 -2.53
C ILE A 59 12.71 -2.89 -3.32
N ARG A 60 12.49 -4.12 -2.88
CA ARG A 60 11.52 -5.04 -3.49
C ARG A 60 10.09 -4.51 -3.41
N ALA A 61 9.69 -3.93 -2.28
CA ALA A 61 8.37 -3.31 -2.15
C ALA A 61 8.20 -2.16 -3.17
N ALA A 62 9.21 -1.30 -3.31
CA ALA A 62 9.21 -0.21 -4.29
C ALA A 62 9.15 -0.74 -5.74
N GLU A 63 9.86 -1.82 -6.05
CA GLU A 63 9.85 -2.49 -7.37
C GLU A 63 8.43 -2.94 -7.74
N HIS A 64 7.80 -3.67 -6.83
CA HIS A 64 6.45 -4.18 -7.02
C HIS A 64 5.47 -3.02 -7.19
N TYR A 65 5.58 -1.99 -6.37
CA TYR A 65 4.75 -0.80 -6.47
C TYR A 65 4.89 -0.10 -7.83
N LEU A 66 6.12 0.20 -8.27
CA LEU A 66 6.38 0.83 -9.56
C LEU A 66 5.90 -0.04 -10.74
N TRP A 67 6.08 -1.36 -10.64
CA TRP A 67 5.58 -2.31 -11.63
C TRP A 67 4.06 -2.24 -11.80
N HIS A 68 3.32 -2.13 -10.70
CA HIS A 68 1.87 -1.96 -10.70
C HIS A 68 1.47 -0.56 -11.19
N LEU A 69 2.17 0.48 -10.75
CA LEU A 69 1.90 1.86 -11.15
C LEU A 69 1.98 2.04 -12.67
N ARG A 70 3.06 1.53 -13.30
CA ARG A 70 3.26 1.57 -14.77
C ARG A 70 2.18 0.80 -15.55
N ARG A 71 1.53 -0.18 -14.94
CA ARG A 71 0.46 -0.99 -15.56
C ARG A 71 -0.94 -0.52 -15.21
N THR A 72 -1.05 0.48 -14.35
CA THR A 72 -2.35 1.03 -13.98
C THR A 72 -2.89 1.84 -15.16
N PRO A 73 -4.04 1.46 -15.75
CA PRO A 73 -4.58 2.21 -16.87
C PRO A 73 -4.97 3.62 -16.40
N PRO A 74 -4.70 4.67 -17.21
CA PRO A 74 -5.00 6.06 -16.83
C PRO A 74 -6.48 6.29 -16.54
N ARG A 75 -7.36 5.45 -17.12
CA ARG A 75 -8.81 5.44 -16.88
C ARG A 75 -9.25 4.01 -16.62
N SER A 76 -9.22 3.60 -15.36
CA SER A 76 -9.90 2.37 -14.94
C SER A 76 -11.36 2.69 -14.66
N VAL A 77 -12.28 2.08 -15.42
CA VAL A 77 -13.73 2.16 -15.18
C VAL A 77 -14.09 1.65 -13.77
N LEU A 78 -13.26 0.74 -13.23
CA LEU A 78 -13.42 0.22 -11.89
C LEU A 78 -13.04 1.25 -10.81
N ARG A 79 -12.15 2.22 -11.09
CA ARG A 79 -11.69 3.20 -10.08
C ARG A 79 -12.84 4.04 -9.51
N THR A 80 -13.86 4.34 -10.33
CA THR A 80 -15.08 5.04 -9.91
C THR A 80 -16.17 4.13 -9.35
N LYS A 81 -15.94 2.81 -9.37
CA LYS A 81 -16.89 1.78 -8.96
C LYS A 81 -16.39 0.95 -7.79
N ILE A 82 -15.19 1.23 -7.28
CA ILE A 82 -14.68 0.67 -6.04
C ILE A 82 -14.76 1.73 -4.97
N CYS A 83 -15.57 1.48 -3.96
CA CYS A 83 -15.60 2.27 -2.74
C CYS A 83 -14.72 1.58 -1.70
N ILE A 84 -13.82 2.36 -1.07
CA ILE A 84 -12.95 1.87 -0.01
C ILE A 84 -13.41 2.51 1.29
N GLU A 85 -13.70 1.71 2.29
CA GLU A 85 -14.04 2.20 3.63
C GLU A 85 -12.98 1.75 4.64
N LEU A 86 -12.48 2.68 5.43
CA LEU A 86 -11.66 2.44 6.61
C LEU A 86 -12.57 2.35 7.84
N HIS A 87 -12.36 1.31 8.64
CA HIS A 87 -13.11 1.04 9.87
C HIS A 87 -12.13 0.84 11.03
N ARG A 88 -12.46 1.39 12.21
CA ARG A 88 -11.84 0.93 13.46
C ARG A 88 -12.47 -0.41 13.79
N LEU A 89 -11.70 -1.32 14.37
CA LEU A 89 -12.17 -2.65 14.71
C LEU A 89 -12.35 -2.76 16.21
N LYS A 90 -13.45 -3.36 16.63
CA LYS A 90 -13.71 -3.73 18.02
C LYS A 90 -13.83 -5.23 18.18
N GLN A 91 -13.50 -5.71 19.36
CA GLN A 91 -13.66 -7.12 19.69
C GLN A 91 -15.15 -7.47 19.73
N ASN A 92 -15.52 -8.51 19.01
CA ASN A 92 -16.85 -9.07 19.06
C ASN A 92 -17.03 -9.80 20.41
N THR A 93 -17.87 -9.24 21.27
CA THR A 93 -18.18 -9.80 22.58
C THR A 93 -19.05 -11.06 22.50
N GLN A 94 -19.67 -11.33 21.35
CA GLN A 94 -20.48 -12.53 21.14
C GLN A 94 -19.66 -13.76 20.71
N GLY A 95 -18.37 -13.61 20.41
CA GLY A 95 -17.51 -14.71 19.95
C GLY A 95 -17.98 -15.31 18.62
N ASP A 96 -17.19 -16.22 18.08
CA ASP A 96 -17.68 -17.23 17.13
C ASP A 96 -18.05 -18.52 17.91
N ASP A 97 -18.58 -19.53 17.20
CA ASP A 97 -18.90 -20.86 17.78
C ASP A 97 -17.68 -21.54 18.45
N TRP A 98 -16.47 -21.01 18.22
CA TRP A 98 -15.21 -21.50 18.76
C TRP A 98 -14.66 -20.61 19.89
N LEU A 99 -15.46 -19.66 20.41
CA LEU A 99 -15.09 -18.69 21.45
C LEU A 99 -13.82 -17.88 21.11
N SER A 100 -13.46 -17.81 19.83
CA SER A 100 -12.32 -17.03 19.38
C SER A 100 -12.72 -15.56 19.29
N PRO A 101 -11.90 -14.64 19.80
CA PRO A 101 -12.18 -13.22 19.73
C PRO A 101 -12.10 -12.75 18.27
N THR A 102 -13.25 -12.65 17.62
CA THR A 102 -13.36 -12.08 16.28
C THR A 102 -13.38 -10.56 16.36
N MET A 103 -12.79 -9.89 15.37
CA MET A 103 -12.81 -8.44 15.27
C MET A 103 -13.89 -8.04 14.27
N ILE A 104 -14.74 -7.08 14.64
CA ILE A 104 -15.79 -6.55 13.76
C ILE A 104 -15.59 -5.04 13.55
N PRO A 105 -16.05 -4.49 12.42
CA PRO A 105 -16.08 -3.05 12.21
C PRO A 105 -16.85 -2.35 13.33
N ASP A 106 -16.27 -1.31 13.89
CA ASP A 106 -16.93 -0.44 14.84
C ASP A 106 -17.90 0.48 14.09
N PRO A 107 -19.23 0.39 14.33
CA PRO A 107 -20.22 1.24 13.68
C PRO A 107 -19.99 2.74 13.92
N ASP A 108 -19.29 3.10 15.00
CA ASP A 108 -19.05 4.50 15.38
C ASP A 108 -17.90 5.14 14.59
N PHE A 109 -17.05 4.34 13.94
CA PHE A 109 -15.96 4.83 13.10
C PHE A 109 -15.98 4.18 11.72
N ARG A 110 -16.42 4.98 10.74
CA ARG A 110 -16.33 4.66 9.31
C ARG A 110 -15.88 5.89 8.54
N LYS A 111 -14.81 5.72 7.75
CA LYS A 111 -14.37 6.74 6.79
C LYS A 111 -14.33 6.16 5.39
N THR A 112 -15.15 6.69 4.49
CA THR A 112 -15.04 6.41 3.06
C THR A 112 -13.84 7.16 2.50
N LEU A 113 -12.93 6.44 1.86
CA LEU A 113 -11.71 6.99 1.27
C LEU A 113 -11.99 7.38 -0.17
N ARG A 114 -11.68 8.63 -0.52
CA ARG A 114 -11.67 9.06 -1.92
C ARG A 114 -10.36 8.66 -2.58
N ASP A 115 -10.43 8.56 -3.89
CA ASP A 115 -9.25 8.30 -4.70
C ASP A 115 -8.18 9.38 -4.51
N GLY A 116 -6.98 8.95 -4.10
CA GLY A 116 -5.86 9.84 -3.78
C GLY A 116 -5.98 10.58 -2.43
N GLU A 117 -6.99 10.28 -1.61
CA GLU A 117 -7.11 10.87 -0.28
C GLU A 117 -6.08 10.25 0.68
N GLU A 118 -5.31 11.11 1.34
CA GLU A 118 -4.47 10.74 2.46
C GLU A 118 -5.29 10.84 3.75
N VAL A 119 -5.11 9.86 4.64
CA VAL A 119 -5.84 9.81 5.91
C VAL A 119 -4.84 9.61 7.03
N ASP A 120 -4.77 10.61 7.90
CA ASP A 120 -4.09 10.49 9.17
C ASP A 120 -4.96 9.70 10.14
N ILE A 121 -4.41 8.59 10.63
CA ILE A 121 -5.04 7.77 11.64
C ILE A 121 -4.25 7.98 12.93
N LEU A 122 -4.91 8.52 13.96
CA LEU A 122 -4.37 8.53 15.32
C LEU A 122 -4.53 7.13 15.89
N VAL A 123 -3.41 6.44 16.10
CA VAL A 123 -3.38 5.05 16.56
C VAL A 123 -2.95 5.03 18.03
N ASP A 124 -3.82 4.53 18.90
CA ASP A 124 -3.43 4.05 20.24
C ASP A 124 -2.94 2.59 20.11
N GLU A 125 -2.12 2.10 21.05
CA GLU A 125 -1.52 0.75 21.02
C GLU A 125 -2.56 -0.38 20.92
N ARG A 126 -3.80 -0.09 21.29
CA ARG A 126 -4.92 -1.04 21.30
C ARG A 126 -5.80 -0.95 20.07
N ASP A 127 -5.61 0.07 19.24
CA ASP A 127 -6.46 0.31 18.09
C ASP A 127 -6.09 -0.58 16.92
N LYS A 128 -7.11 -1.27 16.42
CA LYS A 128 -7.02 -2.08 15.22
C LYS A 128 -7.90 -1.45 14.16
N TYR A 129 -7.44 -1.47 12.91
CA TYR A 129 -8.17 -0.93 11.77
C TYR A 129 -8.28 -1.98 10.68
N GLY A 130 -9.36 -1.90 9.91
CA GLY A 130 -9.61 -2.76 8.76
C GLY A 130 -10.10 -1.95 7.57
N VAL A 131 -9.91 -2.51 6.38
CA VAL A 131 -10.36 -1.91 5.13
C VAL A 131 -11.44 -2.80 4.51
N ARG A 132 -12.56 -2.20 4.12
CA ARG A 132 -13.61 -2.84 3.34
C ARG A 132 -13.57 -2.32 1.92
N LEU A 133 -13.49 -3.24 0.96
CA LEU A 133 -13.62 -2.96 -0.47
C LEU A 133 -15.06 -3.27 -0.88
N LEU A 134 -15.79 -2.27 -1.37
CA LEU A 134 -17.11 -2.44 -1.95
C LEU A 134 -17.02 -2.32 -3.46
N ASN A 135 -17.43 -3.37 -4.15
CA ASN A 135 -17.58 -3.35 -5.59
C ASN A 135 -18.99 -2.85 -5.95
N GLU A 136 -19.08 -1.67 -6.51
CA GLU A 136 -20.30 -1.05 -7.04
C GLU A 136 -20.43 -1.24 -8.56
N SER A 137 -19.59 -2.09 -9.16
CA SER A 137 -19.72 -2.50 -10.56
C SER A 137 -20.49 -3.81 -10.68
N ASP A 138 -21.10 -4.01 -11.84
CA ASP A 138 -21.75 -5.28 -12.21
C ASP A 138 -20.73 -6.38 -12.60
N ILE A 139 -19.43 -6.06 -12.55
CA ILE A 139 -18.35 -6.97 -12.91
C ILE A 139 -17.75 -7.50 -11.60
N PRO A 140 -17.79 -8.80 -11.33
CA PRO A 140 -17.16 -9.35 -10.14
C PRO A 140 -15.64 -9.11 -10.15
N LEU A 141 -15.07 -8.81 -8.98
CA LEU A 141 -13.63 -8.71 -8.77
C LEU A 141 -13.11 -10.10 -8.40
N TYR A 142 -12.92 -10.98 -9.38
CA TYR A 142 -12.23 -12.26 -9.19
C TYR A 142 -10.90 -12.30 -9.94
#